data_AF-A0A1I8EXY2-F1
#
_entry.id   AF-A0A1I8EXY2-F1
#
_cell.length_a   1.000
_cell.length_b   1.000
_cell.length_c   1.000
_cell.angle_alpha   90.00
_cell.angle_beta   90.00
_cell.angle_gamma   90.00
#
_symmetry.space_group_name_H-M   'P 1'
#
loop_
_entity.id
_entity.type
_entity.pdbx_description
1 polymer ?
#
loop_
_entity_poly.entity_id
_entity_poly.type
_entity_poly.pdbx_seq_one_letter_code
_entity_poly.pdbx_strand_id
1 'polypeptide(L)'
;MRMDETLYKIANKVKNFAVIYLVDTTEVPDFNKMYELYDPCTVMFFFRNKHIMVDLGGLNQTIDLGTGNNNKINWPITDGQELIDILETVYRGARKGRGLVVSPKDYSTKYKY
;
A
#
# COMPACT_ATOMS: atom_id res chain seq x y z
N MET A 1 -14.09 3.62 5.60
CA MET A 1 -14.26 4.02 4.19
C MET A 1 -13.39 5.20 3.74
N ARG A 2 -12.56 5.83 4.60
CA ARG A 2 -11.67 6.94 4.16
C ARG A 2 -10.72 6.53 3.03
N MET A 3 -10.21 5.30 3.07
CA MET A 3 -9.33 4.77 2.02
C MET A 3 -10.06 4.58 0.69
N ASP A 4 -11.26 4.02 0.73
CA ASP A 4 -12.09 3.74 -0.45
C ASP A 4 -12.44 5.04 -1.19
N GLU A 5 -12.77 6.11 -0.46
CA GLU A 5 -13.00 7.43 -1.03
C GLU A 5 -11.75 7.99 -1.73
N THR A 6 -10.57 7.85 -1.13
CA THR A 6 -9.31 8.28 -1.74
C THR A 6 -9.04 7.48 -3.02
N LEU A 7 -9.15 6.15 -2.96
CA LEU A 7 -8.97 5.24 -4.09
C LEU A 7 -9.92 5.59 -5.25
N TYR A 8 -11.19 5.83 -4.94
CA TYR A 8 -12.19 6.23 -5.93
C TYR A 8 -11.82 7.55 -6.63
N LYS A 9 -11.38 8.57 -5.88
CA LYS A 9 -10.96 9.86 -6.43
C LYS A 9 -9.77 9.75 -7.37
N ILE A 10 -8.83 8.85 -7.09
CA ILE A 10 -7.60 8.70 -7.90
C ILE A 10 -7.73 7.67 -9.02
N ALA A 11 -8.73 6.79 -8.99
CA ALA A 11 -8.88 5.67 -9.94
C ALA A 11 -8.75 6.11 -11.41
N ASN A 12 -9.43 7.20 -11.78
CA ASN A 12 -9.37 7.74 -13.14
C ASN A 12 -8.00 8.34 -13.52
N LYS A 13 -7.24 8.84 -12.54
CA LYS A 13 -5.91 9.42 -12.75
C LYS A 13 -4.85 8.35 -12.97
N VAL A 14 -4.98 7.20 -12.32
CA VAL A 14 -3.97 6.11 -12.36
C VAL A 14 -4.27 5.01 -13.37
N LYS A 15 -5.44 5.05 -14.04
CA LYS A 15 -5.92 4.00 -14.96
C LYS A 15 -4.95 3.55 -16.05
N ASN A 16 -3.99 4.39 -16.44
CA ASN A 16 -3.02 4.07 -17.48
C ASN A 16 -1.91 3.12 -16.99
N PHE A 17 -1.71 3.00 -15.68
CA PHE A 17 -0.60 2.22 -15.09
C PHE A 17 -0.98 1.39 -13.86
N ALA A 18 -2.15 1.61 -13.26
CA ALA A 18 -2.68 0.85 -12.14
C ALA A 18 -4.19 0.59 -12.30
N VAL A 19 -4.64 -0.52 -11.74
CA VAL A 19 -6.05 -0.88 -11.59
C VAL A 19 -6.33 -1.12 -10.12
N ILE A 20 -7.51 -0.71 -9.65
CA ILE A 20 -7.90 -0.81 -8.24
C ILE A 20 -9.07 -1.80 -8.16
N TYR A 21 -8.96 -2.76 -7.24
CA TYR A 21 -10.01 -3.71 -6.91
C TYR A 21 -10.33 -3.61 -5.42
N LEU A 22 -11.60 -3.80 -5.08
CA LEU A 22 -12.05 -3.96 -3.71
C LEU A 22 -12.34 -5.45 -3.49
N VAL A 23 -11.88 -5.97 -2.35
CA VAL A 23 -12.09 -7.37 -1.96
C VAL A 23 -12.63 -7.36 -0.55
N ASP A 24 -13.80 -7.98 -0.36
CA ASP A 24 -14.36 -8.22 0.96
C ASP A 24 -13.72 -9.48 1.57
N THR A 25 -13.05 -9.33 2.70
CA THR A 25 -12.35 -10.42 3.41
C THR A 25 -13.29 -11.40 4.10
N THR A 26 -14.57 -11.07 4.23
CA THR A 26 -15.62 -11.97 4.72
C THR A 26 -16.20 -12.83 3.60
N GLU A 27 -16.33 -12.28 2.39
CA GLU A 27 -16.78 -13.04 1.21
C GLU A 27 -15.65 -13.91 0.63
N VAL A 28 -14.41 -13.44 0.66
CA VAL A 28 -13.23 -14.16 0.15
C VAL A 28 -12.18 -14.34 1.25
N PRO A 29 -12.38 -15.30 2.19
CA PRO A 29 -11.51 -15.46 3.35
C PRO A 29 -10.20 -16.23 3.07
N ASP A 30 -10.06 -16.83 1.88
CA ASP A 30 -8.95 -17.74 1.54
C ASP A 30 -7.56 -17.11 1.72
N PHE A 31 -7.47 -15.79 1.54
CA PHE A 31 -6.23 -15.05 1.62
C PHE A 31 -5.94 -14.46 3.02
N ASN A 32 -6.88 -14.53 3.96
CA ASN A 32 -6.77 -13.86 5.26
C ASN A 32 -5.59 -14.40 6.06
N LYS A 33 -5.40 -15.74 6.11
CA LYS A 33 -4.26 -16.34 6.81
C LYS A 33 -2.95 -16.16 6.05
N MET A 34 -2.98 -16.30 4.72
CA MET A 34 -1.77 -16.22 3.88
C MET A 34 -1.15 -14.83 3.91
N TYR A 35 -1.98 -13.80 3.84
CA TYR A 35 -1.54 -12.41 3.86
C TYR A 35 -1.75 -11.73 5.21
N GLU A 36 -2.16 -12.42 6.26
CA GLU A 36 -2.39 -11.88 7.62
C GLU A 36 -3.37 -10.68 7.63
N LEU A 37 -4.51 -10.81 6.96
CA LEU A 37 -5.51 -9.73 6.80
C LEU A 37 -6.41 -9.61 8.05
N TYR A 38 -5.83 -9.11 9.15
CA TYR A 38 -6.54 -8.90 10.42
C TYR A 38 -6.93 -7.43 10.66
N ASP A 39 -6.29 -6.52 9.92
CA ASP A 39 -6.57 -5.09 10.00
C ASP A 39 -7.88 -4.73 9.27
N PRO A 40 -8.60 -3.68 9.71
CA PRO A 40 -9.87 -3.27 9.12
C PRO A 40 -9.76 -2.77 7.67
N CYS A 41 -8.55 -2.40 7.22
CA CYS A 41 -8.30 -2.01 5.84
C CYS A 41 -6.86 -2.38 5.50
N THR A 42 -6.66 -3.07 4.38
CA THR A 42 -5.35 -3.45 3.88
C THR A 42 -5.25 -3.20 2.39
N VAL A 43 -4.21 -2.51 1.95
CA VAL A 43 -3.90 -2.30 0.54
C VAL A 43 -2.61 -3.02 0.20
N MET A 44 -2.68 -3.85 -0.82
CA MET A 44 -1.56 -4.66 -1.33
C MET A 44 -1.32 -4.34 -2.80
N PHE A 45 -0.07 -4.48 -3.24
CA PHE A 45 0.32 -4.18 -4.62
C PHE A 45 0.78 -5.45 -5.33
N PHE A 46 0.27 -5.65 -6.55
CA PHE A 46 0.64 -6.78 -7.38
C PHE A 46 1.03 -6.30 -8.78
N PHE A 47 2.09 -6.89 -9.34
CA PHE A 47 2.54 -6.62 -10.69
C PHE A 47 2.99 -7.92 -11.35
N ARG A 48 2.35 -8.30 -12.48
CA ARG A 48 2.64 -9.55 -13.23
C ARG A 48 2.69 -10.79 -12.33
N ASN A 49 1.63 -10.99 -11.53
CA ASN A 49 1.48 -12.09 -10.57
C ASN A 49 2.55 -12.14 -9.45
N LYS A 50 3.25 -11.03 -9.22
CA LYS A 50 4.19 -10.88 -8.08
C LYS A 50 3.66 -9.84 -7.13
N HIS A 51 3.63 -10.18 -5.84
CA HIS A 51 3.40 -9.24 -4.76
C HIS A 51 4.60 -8.28 -4.66
N ILE A 52 4.31 -6.97 -4.59
CA ILE A 52 5.32 -5.92 -4.52
C ILE A 52 5.30 -5.31 -3.13
N MET A 53 6.43 -5.41 -2.44
CA MET A 53 6.63 -4.82 -1.13
C MET A 53 6.94 -3.33 -1.24
N VAL A 54 6.41 -2.54 -0.32
CA VAL A 54 6.66 -1.10 -0.22
C VAL A 54 7.27 -0.81 1.14
N ASP A 55 8.54 -0.44 1.15
CA ASP A 55 9.22 0.11 2.31
C ASP A 55 8.76 1.56 2.51
N LEU A 56 8.05 1.80 3.61
CA LEU A 56 7.45 3.10 3.93
C LEU A 56 8.35 3.96 4.85
N GLY A 57 9.58 3.50 5.10
CA GLY A 57 10.55 4.20 5.93
C GLY A 57 10.41 3.86 7.42
N GLY A 58 11.54 3.48 8.02
CA GLY A 58 11.70 3.21 9.45
C GLY A 58 13.18 3.13 9.80
N LEU A 59 13.76 4.22 10.30
CA LEU A 59 15.03 4.15 11.03
C LEU A 59 14.73 3.58 12.41
N ASN A 60 15.20 2.35 12.62
CA ASN A 60 15.09 1.52 13.82
C ASN A 60 13.86 0.61 13.88
N GLN A 61 14.20 -0.64 14.15
CA GLN A 61 13.37 -1.84 14.19
C GLN A 61 12.45 -1.90 15.43
N THR A 62 12.00 -0.76 15.96
CA THR A 62 11.16 -0.73 17.15
C THR A 62 10.13 0.39 17.12
N ILE A 63 8.87 -0.06 17.08
CA ILE A 63 7.68 0.53 17.69
C ILE A 63 7.07 1.73 16.94
N ASP A 64 6.09 1.34 16.12
CA ASP A 64 4.76 1.94 15.93
C ASP A 64 4.50 3.01 14.88
N LEU A 65 5.48 3.47 14.09
CA LEU A 65 5.16 4.45 13.01
C LEU A 65 5.94 4.30 11.69
N GLY A 66 6.88 3.36 11.62
CA GLY A 66 7.22 2.66 10.37
C GLY A 66 6.81 1.22 10.60
N THR A 67 5.76 0.72 9.94
CA THR A 67 5.12 -0.53 10.37
C THR A 67 6.04 -1.75 10.39
N GLY A 68 7.24 -1.67 9.80
CA GLY A 68 8.12 -2.84 9.56
C GLY A 68 7.47 -3.85 8.61
N ASN A 69 6.25 -3.56 8.15
CA ASN A 69 5.41 -4.40 7.33
C ASN A 69 5.42 -3.85 5.92
N ASN A 70 6.43 -4.27 5.16
CA ASN A 70 6.56 -3.87 3.77
C ASN A 70 5.54 -4.59 2.87
N ASN A 71 4.75 -5.53 3.41
CA ASN A 71 3.85 -6.35 2.61
C ASN A 71 2.53 -5.65 2.29
N LYS A 72 2.10 -4.69 3.10
CA LYS A 72 0.79 -4.02 2.95
C LYS A 72 0.79 -2.64 3.61
N ILE A 73 -0.11 -1.79 3.14
CA ILE A 73 -0.50 -0.56 3.84
C ILE A 73 -1.78 -0.86 4.62
N ASN A 74 -1.75 -0.74 5.95
CA ASN A 74 -2.89 -1.07 6.82
C ASN A 74 -3.56 0.15 7.48
N TRP A 75 -3.24 1.36 7.01
CA TRP A 75 -3.88 2.60 7.45
C TRP A 75 -4.48 3.36 6.27
N PRO A 76 -5.52 4.18 6.50
CA PRO A 76 -6.09 5.00 5.44
C PRO A 76 -5.15 6.15 5.08
N ILE A 77 -4.76 6.23 3.80
CA ILE A 77 -4.11 7.40 3.21
C ILE A 77 -5.21 8.32 2.67
N THR A 78 -5.33 9.52 3.26
CA THR A 78 -6.38 10.48 2.89
C THR A 78 -5.93 11.46 1.81
N ASP A 79 -4.63 11.63 1.61
CA ASP A 79 -4.08 12.46 0.54
C ASP A 79 -4.00 11.64 -0.77
N GLY A 80 -4.77 12.07 -1.77
CA GLY A 80 -4.80 11.41 -3.07
C GLY A 80 -3.47 11.53 -3.83
N GLN A 81 -2.72 12.62 -3.66
CA GLN A 81 -1.44 12.76 -4.34
C GLN A 81 -0.40 11.81 -3.74
N GLU A 82 -0.36 11.72 -2.41
CA GLU A 82 0.48 10.77 -1.67
C GLU A 82 0.25 9.32 -2.15
N LEU A 83 -1.01 8.92 -2.37
CA LEU A 83 -1.33 7.59 -2.88
C LEU A 83 -0.95 7.39 -4.36
N ILE A 84 -1.08 8.43 -5.20
CA ILE A 84 -0.63 8.40 -6.60
C ILE A 84 0.89 8.21 -6.67
N ASP A 85 1.64 8.93 -5.84
CA ASP A 85 3.11 8.88 -5.81
C ASP A 85 3.60 7.49 -5.39
N ILE A 86 2.93 6.84 -4.43
CA ILE A 86 3.19 5.44 -4.07
C ILE A 86 2.93 4.51 -5.26
N LEU A 87 1.76 4.62 -5.90
CA LEU A 87 1.40 3.78 -7.04
C LEU A 87 2.38 3.92 -8.20
N GLU A 88 2.84 5.14 -8.48
CA GLU A 88 3.85 5.41 -9.50
C GLU A 88 5.20 4.78 -9.13
N THR A 89 5.59 4.87 -7.85
CA THR A 89 6.82 4.28 -7.34
C THR A 89 6.81 2.76 -7.45
N VAL A 90 5.71 2.12 -7.06
CA VAL A 90 5.45 0.69 -7.25
C VAL A 90 5.57 0.32 -8.73
N TYR A 91 4.87 1.05 -9.60
CA TYR A 91 4.89 0.76 -11.04
C TYR A 91 6.29 0.88 -11.64
N ARG A 92 7.03 1.95 -11.34
CA ARG A 92 8.40 2.18 -11.82
C ARG A 92 9.37 1.13 -11.29
N GLY A 93 9.27 0.77 -10.02
CA GLY A 93 10.13 -0.25 -9.41
C GLY A 93 9.84 -1.66 -9.92
N ALA A 94 8.57 -2.04 -9.99
CA ALA A 94 8.14 -3.35 -10.48
C ALA A 94 8.46 -3.53 -11.97
N ARG A 95 8.35 -2.48 -12.80
CA ARG A 95 8.80 -2.51 -14.21
C ARG A 95 10.30 -2.78 -14.36
N LYS A 96 11.11 -2.40 -13.38
CA LYS A 96 12.55 -2.71 -13.32
C LYS A 96 12.84 -4.08 -12.70
N GLY A 97 11.80 -4.87 -12.37
CA GLY A 97 11.94 -6.20 -11.78
C GLY A 97 12.21 -6.21 -10.28
N ARG A 98 12.04 -5.08 -9.58
CA ARG A 98 12.21 -5.02 -8.12
C ARG A 98 10.98 -5.58 -7.41
N GLY A 99 11.19 -6.48 -6.44
CA GLY A 99 10.14 -6.99 -5.56
C GLY A 99 9.89 -6.12 -4.32
N LEU A 100 10.80 -5.18 -4.04
CA LEU A 100 10.69 -4.18 -2.98
C LEU A 100 10.97 -2.80 -3.54
N VAL A 101 10.12 -1.84 -3.23
CA VAL A 101 10.27 -0.44 -3.59
C VAL A 101 10.27 0.42 -2.33
N VAL A 102 11.00 1.53 -2.36
CA VAL A 102 11.02 2.49 -1.24
C VAL A 102 10.08 3.62 -1.58
N SER A 103 9.16 3.90 -0.68
CA SER A 103 8.23 5.01 -0.78
C SER A 103 8.97 6.35 -0.93
N PRO A 104 8.45 7.29 -1.75
CA PRO A 104 9.05 8.62 -1.90
C PRO A 104 8.97 9.46 -0.63
N LYS A 105 8.07 9.10 0.29
CA LYS A 105 7.88 9.77 1.58
C LYS A 105 8.13 8.81 2.72
N ASP A 106 8.81 9.30 3.74
CA ASP A 106 9.02 8.59 5.01
C ASP A 106 7.81 8.79 5.93
N TYR A 107 7.23 7.69 6.38
CA TYR A 107 6.07 7.70 7.27
C TYR A 107 6.45 7.60 8.76
N SER A 108 7.74 7.42 9.08
CA SER A 108 8.26 7.20 10.43
C SER A 108 7.99 8.33 11.45
N THR A 109 7.61 9.53 10.98
CA THR A 109 7.46 10.74 11.83
C THR A 109 6.04 11.28 11.92
N LYS A 110 5.06 10.66 11.25
CA LYS A 110 3.71 11.24 11.05
C LYS A 110 2.89 11.42 12.35
N TYR A 111 3.36 10.91 13.50
CA TYR A 111 2.75 11.11 14.83
C TYR A 111 3.77 11.42 15.95
N LYS A 112 4.85 12.17 15.66
CA LYS A 112 5.77 12.67 16.69
C LYS A 112 5.32 14.00 17.32
N TYR A 113 4.04 14.23 17.62
CA TYR A 113 3.60 15.31 18.53
C TYR A 113 2.24 14.98 19.16
#